data_AF-A0A023FN49-F1
#
_entry.id   AF-A0A023FN49-F1
#
_cell.length_a   1.000
_cell.length_b   1.000
_cell.length_c   1.000
_cell.angle_alpha   90.00
_cell.angle_beta   90.00
_cell.angle_gamma   90.00
#
_symmetry.space_group_name_H-M   'P 1'
#
loop_
_entity.id
_entity.type
_entity.pdbx_description
1 polymer ?
#
loop_
_entity_poly.entity_id
_entity_poly.type
_entity_poly.pdbx_seq_one_letter_code
_entity_poly.pdbx_strand_id
1 'polypeptide(L)'
;DDALDVPDVWVQVIQQGTVGHKGKPCKQPSHSLSHLVKLGCPLAPLLKLSQASFQPLSSELVNSLVQSPSTPLEPMDCHSATEAMQTEEPVDDSRQLALEDLALLVDLFYLPFEHGHQGVAFLQEFHWLRSNGHVVWERRTRAAKDPEGGLAELEEWHKRAAKFDQMTQAVGRLFARLTFVPNRSLLYDLYPYIWDIKGVISLLNSYIKWIGFSKGYKEAFISGEQEPWLFRGGLTAELQRLLPLESVSDLFLYKPPESPSSKTYTIRPYLPSDEPLVYEVCRKTCDDGMDGTEVFPEFPNLIGDKLVGGFLTLSNEYCFVVEDETGVCGYALAALDAQQFSKKLEAAWKPELCLKYPAPVKESSEMLTPAEEIMNSFHSRTITIPDIVYKHHPSRVTMSMLPSIMDSSVSKRLLACVLAALKANGSHGVFSEVTVGDKNVVDFYTKLGFLEIALPDFPSEEVFFLGRTF
;
A
#
# COMPACT_ATOMS: atom_id res chain seq x y z
N ASP A 1 -23.47 -36.89 30.53
CA ASP A 1 -22.96 -36.06 31.62
C ASP A 1 -21.56 -35.59 31.31
N ASP A 2 -21.35 -34.30 31.56
CA ASP A 2 -20.21 -33.43 31.26
C ASP A 2 -20.04 -32.97 29.80
N ALA A 3 -20.96 -32.07 29.41
CA ALA A 3 -20.73 -31.07 28.37
C ALA A 3 -19.86 -29.93 28.95
N LEU A 4 -18.71 -29.68 28.32
CA LEU A 4 -17.90 -28.49 28.56
C LEU A 4 -18.50 -27.33 27.75
N ASP A 5 -19.30 -26.51 28.42
CA ASP A 5 -19.68 -25.16 27.99
C ASP A 5 -18.42 -24.28 27.95
N VAL A 6 -18.07 -23.81 26.75
CA VAL A 6 -17.07 -22.74 26.57
C VAL A 6 -17.86 -21.45 26.32
N PRO A 7 -17.79 -20.43 27.19
CA PRO A 7 -18.72 -19.32 27.14
C PRO A 7 -18.30 -18.22 26.14
N ASP A 8 -19.32 -17.60 25.55
CA ASP A 8 -19.42 -16.43 24.65
C ASP A 8 -18.61 -15.16 25.02
N VAL A 9 -17.69 -15.23 25.98
CA VAL A 9 -16.96 -14.07 26.51
C VAL A 9 -15.85 -13.60 25.55
N TRP A 10 -15.25 -14.49 24.77
CA TRP A 10 -14.14 -14.12 23.87
C TRP A 10 -14.58 -13.27 22.67
N VAL A 11 -15.76 -13.54 22.09
CA VAL A 11 -16.29 -12.79 20.94
C VAL A 11 -16.73 -11.37 21.36
N GLN A 12 -17.23 -11.21 22.59
CA GLN A 12 -17.63 -9.90 23.11
C GLN A 12 -16.44 -8.98 23.40
N VAL A 13 -15.29 -9.50 23.85
CA VAL A 13 -14.10 -8.68 24.13
C VAL A 13 -13.50 -8.10 22.84
N ILE A 14 -13.54 -8.85 21.72
CA ILE A 14 -13.09 -8.37 20.41
C ILE A 14 -14.04 -7.27 19.88
N GLN A 15 -15.36 -7.41 20.06
CA GLN A 15 -16.34 -6.42 19.60
C GLN A 15 -16.37 -5.12 20.44
N GLN A 16 -16.09 -5.20 21.75
CA GLN A 16 -16.15 -4.04 22.65
C GLN A 16 -14.97 -3.05 22.47
N GLY A 17 -13.89 -3.43 21.78
CA GLY A 17 -12.81 -2.51 21.40
C GLY A 17 -13.21 -1.45 20.34
N THR A 18 -14.43 -1.52 19.80
CA THR A 18 -14.88 -0.71 18.65
C THR A 18 -16.08 0.20 18.89
N VAL A 19 -16.62 0.27 20.12
CA VAL A 19 -17.80 1.12 20.41
C VAL A 19 -17.45 2.24 21.40
N GLY A 20 -17.24 3.45 20.87
CA GLY A 20 -17.11 4.66 21.66
C GLY A 20 -18.44 5.03 22.33
N HIS A 21 -18.59 4.66 23.61
CA HIS A 21 -19.73 5.10 24.41
C HIS A 21 -19.42 6.42 25.14
N LYS A 22 -20.19 7.46 24.83
CA LYS A 22 -20.16 8.78 25.49
C LYS A 22 -20.47 8.65 26.99
N GLY A 23 -19.45 8.79 27.85
CA GLY A 23 -19.59 8.99 29.29
C GLY A 23 -19.45 10.47 29.67
N LYS A 24 -20.44 11.01 30.39
CA LYS A 24 -20.49 12.39 30.91
C LYS A 24 -19.37 12.66 31.94
N PRO A 25 -18.88 13.91 32.09
CA PRO A 25 -17.79 14.22 33.01
C PRO A 25 -18.29 14.32 34.45
N CYS A 26 -17.57 13.69 35.38
CA CYS A 26 -17.73 13.89 36.82
C CYS A 26 -17.14 15.24 37.23
N LYS A 27 -17.88 15.94 38.10
CA LYS A 27 -17.58 17.28 38.61
C LYS A 27 -16.75 17.24 39.90
N GLN A 28 -15.94 18.30 40.05
CA GLN A 28 -15.46 18.99 41.27
C GLN A 28 -14.14 18.54 41.94
N PRO A 29 -13.45 19.45 42.70
CA PRO A 29 -13.56 20.92 42.75
C PRO A 29 -12.23 21.69 42.62
N SER A 30 -12.41 22.99 42.37
CA SER A 30 -11.47 24.10 42.38
C SER A 30 -10.66 24.27 43.67
N HIS A 31 -9.39 24.64 43.55
CA HIS A 31 -8.77 25.64 44.43
C HIS A 31 -7.84 26.59 43.66
N SER A 32 -8.05 27.86 43.99
CA SER A 32 -7.41 29.10 43.56
C SER A 32 -5.89 29.12 43.74
N LEU A 33 -5.18 29.85 42.86
CA LEU A 33 -4.20 30.88 43.28
C LEU A 33 -3.85 31.82 42.11
N SER A 34 -4.17 33.08 42.32
CA SER A 34 -3.93 34.26 41.48
C SER A 34 -2.57 34.92 41.76
N HIS A 35 -1.92 35.50 40.74
CA HIS A 35 -1.22 36.81 40.76
C HIS A 35 -0.61 37.07 39.35
N LEU A 36 -1.09 38.08 38.60
CA LEU A 36 -0.52 39.44 38.40
C LEU A 36 0.91 39.41 37.82
N VAL A 37 1.19 39.96 36.63
CA VAL A 37 1.32 41.41 36.36
C VAL A 37 1.10 41.75 34.86
N LYS A 38 0.44 42.90 34.64
CA LYS A 38 0.14 43.59 33.38
C LYS A 38 1.31 44.47 32.87
N LEU A 39 1.40 44.66 31.56
CA LEU A 39 1.70 45.90 30.79
C LEU A 39 1.26 45.58 29.33
N GLY A 40 0.43 46.28 28.55
CA GLY A 40 -0.13 47.64 28.58
C GLY A 40 0.34 48.47 27.37
N CYS A 41 -0.21 48.23 26.15
CA CYS A 41 -0.87 49.22 25.25
C CYS A 41 -0.09 49.50 23.91
N PRO A 42 -0.66 50.19 22.88
CA PRO A 42 -1.78 49.78 22.01
C PRO A 42 -1.66 50.17 20.49
N LEU A 43 -2.66 49.72 19.69
CA LEU A 43 -3.28 50.32 18.47
C LEU A 43 -2.68 50.15 17.04
N ALA A 44 -3.57 49.60 16.18
CA ALA A 44 -3.57 49.26 14.75
C ALA A 44 -3.69 50.49 13.79
N PRO A 45 -4.12 50.44 12.48
CA PRO A 45 -4.54 49.31 11.60
C PRO A 45 -4.18 49.40 10.07
N LEU A 46 -4.60 48.36 9.32
CA LEU A 46 -5.10 48.32 7.92
C LEU A 46 -4.31 47.42 6.93
N LEU A 47 -4.91 46.29 6.54
CA LEU A 47 -5.46 46.11 5.18
C LEU A 47 -6.37 44.86 5.14
N LYS A 48 -7.61 45.10 4.71
CA LYS A 48 -8.69 44.11 4.51
C LYS A 48 -8.51 43.43 3.16
N LEU A 49 -8.69 42.11 3.09
CA LEU A 49 -9.15 41.40 1.89
C LEU A 49 -10.06 40.22 2.32
N SER A 50 -11.06 39.97 1.50
CA SER A 50 -12.36 39.38 1.79
C SER A 50 -12.36 37.89 2.16
N GLN A 51 -13.05 37.52 3.23
CA GLN A 51 -13.54 36.16 3.47
C GLN A 51 -14.73 35.89 2.55
N ALA A 52 -14.52 35.06 1.53
CA ALA A 52 -15.59 34.29 0.92
C ALA A 52 -16.02 33.19 1.90
N SER A 53 -17.33 33.08 2.09
CA SER A 53 -18.03 32.22 3.05
C SER A 53 -17.76 30.73 2.83
N PHE A 54 -16.96 30.13 3.71
CA PHE A 54 -16.96 28.68 3.95
C PHE A 54 -18.13 28.35 4.88
N GLN A 55 -19.14 27.63 4.37
CA GLN A 55 -20.14 26.98 5.21
C GLN A 55 -19.71 25.54 5.47
N PRO A 56 -19.73 25.04 6.72
CA PRO A 56 -19.52 23.63 7.00
C PRO A 56 -20.65 22.79 6.41
N LEU A 57 -20.31 21.65 5.81
CA LEU A 57 -21.28 20.68 5.28
C LEU A 57 -22.20 20.21 6.42
N SER A 58 -23.51 20.31 6.23
CA SER A 58 -24.49 19.87 7.23
C SER A 58 -24.56 18.34 7.27
N SER A 59 -24.86 17.80 8.46
CA SER A 59 -25.05 16.36 8.70
C SER A 59 -26.15 15.73 7.84
N GLU A 60 -27.04 16.54 7.25
CA GLU A 60 -28.12 16.07 6.37
C GLU A 60 -27.61 15.66 4.98
N LEU A 61 -26.56 16.31 4.45
CA LEU A 61 -25.96 15.94 3.16
C LEU A 61 -25.11 14.67 3.25
N VAL A 62 -24.46 14.45 4.40
CA VAL A 62 -23.71 13.21 4.68
C VAL A 62 -24.65 12.01 4.77
N ASN A 63 -25.83 12.20 5.35
CA ASN A 63 -26.81 11.13 5.51
C ASN A 63 -27.55 10.79 4.19
N SER A 64 -27.60 11.70 3.20
CA SER A 64 -28.23 11.41 1.90
C SER A 64 -27.34 10.59 0.96
N LEU A 65 -26.04 10.48 1.23
CA LEU A 65 -25.08 9.68 0.45
C LEU A 65 -25.04 8.18 0.86
N VAL A 66 -25.83 7.78 1.87
CA VAL A 66 -25.76 6.43 2.49
C VAL A 66 -27.02 5.59 2.28
N GLN A 67 -28.07 6.10 1.61
CA GLN A 67 -29.31 5.35 1.45
C GLN A 67 -29.33 4.51 0.16
N SER A 68 -29.10 3.20 0.30
CA SER A 68 -29.59 2.16 -0.63
C SER A 68 -30.87 1.51 -0.07
N PRO A 69 -31.83 1.09 -0.92
CA PRO A 69 -33.17 0.71 -0.48
C PRO A 69 -33.18 -0.59 0.35
N SER A 70 -33.71 -0.51 1.55
CA SER A 70 -33.98 -1.66 2.42
C SER A 70 -35.13 -2.49 1.87
N THR A 71 -34.84 -3.70 1.39
CA THR A 71 -35.84 -4.76 1.27
C THR A 71 -35.74 -5.64 2.52
N PRO A 72 -36.84 -6.00 3.21
CA PRO A 72 -36.77 -6.88 4.38
C PRO A 72 -36.40 -8.30 3.92
N LEU A 73 -35.28 -8.81 4.40
CA LEU A 73 -34.91 -10.23 4.26
C LEU A 73 -35.68 -11.04 5.32
N GLU A 74 -36.46 -12.01 4.87
CA GLU A 74 -37.03 -13.05 5.74
C GLU A 74 -35.92 -13.99 6.25
N PRO A 75 -36.08 -14.59 7.45
CA PRO A 75 -35.10 -15.54 7.98
C PRO A 75 -35.05 -16.80 7.11
N MET A 76 -33.88 -17.12 6.55
CA MET A 76 -33.63 -18.38 5.86
C MET A 76 -33.60 -19.53 6.87
N ASP A 77 -34.60 -20.41 6.80
CA ASP A 77 -34.63 -21.67 7.53
C ASP A 77 -33.51 -22.61 7.05
N CYS A 78 -32.66 -23.02 7.98
CA CYS A 78 -31.51 -23.88 7.76
C CYS A 78 -31.92 -25.37 7.79
N HIS A 79 -32.54 -25.92 6.74
CA HIS A 79 -32.66 -27.38 6.64
C HIS A 79 -32.54 -27.94 5.21
N SER A 80 -31.80 -29.06 5.14
CA SER A 80 -31.60 -30.02 4.05
C SER A 80 -30.54 -29.70 2.98
N ALA A 81 -29.27 -29.92 3.34
CA ALA A 81 -28.27 -30.40 2.39
C ALA A 81 -28.13 -31.92 2.55
N THR A 82 -28.52 -32.61 1.49
CA THR A 82 -28.51 -34.05 1.27
C THR A 82 -27.13 -34.65 1.59
N GLU A 83 -27.11 -35.81 2.24
CA GLU A 83 -25.92 -36.67 2.42
C GLU A 83 -25.30 -36.98 1.05
N ALA A 84 -24.32 -36.17 0.63
CA ALA A 84 -23.42 -36.50 -0.45
C ALA A 84 -22.17 -37.12 0.17
N MET A 85 -22.04 -38.41 -0.10
CA MET A 85 -20.94 -39.31 0.25
C MET A 85 -19.58 -38.61 0.12
N GLN A 86 -18.99 -38.22 1.26
CA GLN A 86 -17.63 -37.71 1.32
C GLN A 86 -16.69 -38.87 1.00
N THR A 87 -16.03 -38.80 -0.15
CA THR A 87 -14.84 -39.61 -0.39
C THR A 87 -13.76 -38.97 0.48
N GLU A 88 -13.30 -39.68 1.51
CA GLU A 88 -12.22 -39.23 2.40
C GLU A 88 -10.95 -39.02 1.55
N GLU A 89 -10.71 -37.79 1.12
CA GLU A 89 -9.34 -37.38 0.77
C GLU A 89 -8.49 -37.47 2.04
N PRO A 90 -7.24 -37.96 1.96
CA PRO A 90 -6.39 -38.11 3.12
C PRO A 90 -6.28 -36.77 3.85
N VAL A 91 -6.54 -36.79 5.16
CA VAL A 91 -6.45 -35.62 6.03
C VAL A 91 -5.04 -35.07 5.96
N ASP A 92 -4.88 -33.96 5.25
CA ASP A 92 -3.62 -33.22 5.19
C ASP A 92 -3.39 -32.54 6.55
N ASP A 93 -2.75 -33.27 7.48
CA ASP A 93 -2.42 -32.78 8.83
C ASP A 93 -1.64 -31.45 8.82
N SER A 94 -1.00 -31.08 7.69
CA SER A 94 -0.30 -29.80 7.56
C SER A 94 -1.22 -28.58 7.64
N ARG A 95 -2.52 -28.76 7.36
CA ARG A 95 -3.55 -27.70 7.32
C ARG A 95 -4.30 -27.50 8.63
N GLN A 96 -4.10 -28.37 9.62
CA GLN A 96 -4.74 -28.26 10.92
C GLN A 96 -4.08 -27.16 11.77
N LEU A 97 -4.89 -26.47 12.58
CA LEU A 97 -4.38 -25.50 13.57
C LEU A 97 -3.53 -26.22 14.62
N ALA A 98 -2.31 -25.73 14.83
CA ALA A 98 -1.44 -26.20 15.89
C ALA A 98 -1.60 -25.36 17.17
N LEU A 99 -1.12 -25.88 18.30
CA LEU A 99 -1.08 -25.13 19.58
C LEU A 99 -0.30 -23.82 19.46
N GLU A 100 0.77 -23.82 18.66
CA GLU A 100 1.59 -22.64 18.36
C GLU A 100 0.79 -21.55 17.64
N ASP A 101 -0.11 -21.94 16.72
CA ASP A 101 -0.97 -21.02 15.98
C ASP A 101 -1.96 -20.34 16.94
N LEU A 102 -2.55 -21.12 17.86
CA LEU A 102 -3.47 -20.61 18.89
C LEU A 102 -2.77 -19.68 19.88
N ALA A 103 -1.56 -20.02 20.33
CA ALA A 103 -0.76 -19.16 21.20
C ALA A 103 -0.41 -17.83 20.50
N LEU A 104 -0.02 -17.89 19.23
CA LEU A 104 0.23 -16.69 18.42
C LEU A 104 -1.04 -15.83 18.28
N LEU A 105 -2.20 -16.46 18.02
CA LEU A 105 -3.46 -15.74 17.94
C LEU A 105 -3.79 -15.00 19.24
N VAL A 106 -3.63 -15.66 20.39
CA VAL A 106 -3.84 -15.05 21.71
C VAL A 106 -2.87 -13.89 21.93
N ASP A 107 -1.60 -14.03 21.56
CA ASP A 107 -0.63 -12.95 21.75
C ASP A 107 -0.89 -11.73 20.85
N LEU A 108 -1.42 -11.94 19.63
CA LEU A 108 -1.79 -10.87 18.70
C LEU A 108 -3.03 -10.11 19.15
N PHE A 109 -3.93 -10.74 19.91
CA PHE A 109 -5.21 -10.19 20.39
C PHE A 109 -5.36 -10.36 21.92
N TYR A 110 -4.30 -10.05 22.67
CA TYR A 110 -4.15 -10.42 24.08
C TYR A 110 -5.20 -9.83 25.03
N LEU A 111 -5.09 -8.54 25.34
CA LEU A 111 -6.02 -7.83 26.23
C LEU A 111 -6.29 -6.43 25.70
N PRO A 112 -7.42 -5.80 26.08
CA PRO A 112 -7.62 -4.38 25.84
C PRO A 112 -6.45 -3.58 26.44
N PHE A 113 -5.80 -2.76 25.60
CA PHE A 113 -4.67 -1.88 25.97
C PHE A 113 -3.34 -2.58 26.31
N GLU A 114 -3.23 -3.90 26.18
CA GLU A 114 -1.97 -4.62 26.37
C GLU A 114 -1.68 -5.57 25.20
N HIS A 115 -0.40 -5.71 24.87
CA HIS A 115 0.05 -6.60 23.79
C HIS A 115 0.62 -7.88 24.38
N GLY A 116 0.31 -9.02 23.75
CA GLY A 116 0.93 -10.29 24.10
C GLY A 116 2.41 -10.31 23.73
N HIS A 117 3.11 -11.37 24.13
CA HIS A 117 4.56 -11.42 24.00
C HIS A 117 5.02 -11.33 22.54
N GLN A 118 4.35 -12.05 21.62
CA GLN A 118 4.63 -11.94 20.19
C GLN A 118 4.32 -10.54 19.62
N GLY A 119 3.25 -9.89 20.08
CA GLY A 119 2.90 -8.53 19.66
C GLY A 119 3.97 -7.51 20.02
N VAL A 120 4.46 -7.56 21.28
CA VAL A 120 5.60 -6.73 21.73
C VAL A 120 6.86 -7.06 20.93
N ALA A 121 7.12 -8.34 20.64
CA ALA A 121 8.27 -8.74 19.84
C ALA A 121 8.23 -8.15 18.42
N PHE A 122 7.07 -8.12 17.74
CA PHE A 122 6.93 -7.46 16.44
C PHE A 122 7.29 -5.97 16.50
N LEU A 123 6.76 -5.26 17.50
CA LEU A 123 7.03 -3.83 17.70
C LEU A 123 8.52 -3.57 17.92
N GLN A 124 9.15 -4.34 18.82
CA GLN A 124 10.56 -4.18 19.17
C GLN A 124 11.51 -4.53 18.02
N GLU A 125 11.27 -5.66 17.33
CA GLU A 125 12.11 -6.08 16.21
C GLU A 125 12.00 -5.09 15.04
N PHE A 126 10.78 -4.64 14.70
CA PHE A 126 10.59 -3.66 13.64
C PHE A 126 11.27 -2.33 13.98
N HIS A 127 11.06 -1.81 15.21
CA HIS A 127 11.68 -0.56 15.64
C HIS A 127 13.21 -0.66 15.55
N TRP A 128 13.79 -1.75 16.06
CA TRP A 128 15.23 -1.96 15.99
C TRP A 128 15.74 -2.02 14.54
N LEU A 129 15.07 -2.78 13.67
CA LEU A 129 15.45 -2.93 12.27
C LEU A 129 15.38 -1.60 11.51
N ARG A 130 14.35 -0.79 11.78
CA ARG A 130 14.19 0.54 11.21
C ARG A 130 15.30 1.50 11.68
N SER A 131 15.50 1.64 12.99
CA SER A 131 16.52 2.55 13.54
C SER A 131 17.95 2.17 13.12
N ASN A 132 18.22 0.89 12.92
CA ASN A 132 19.52 0.39 12.48
C ASN A 132 19.60 0.18 10.96
N GLY A 133 18.62 0.66 10.18
CA GLY A 133 18.62 0.53 8.72
C GLY A 133 19.80 1.23 8.04
N HIS A 134 20.36 2.26 8.67
CA HIS A 134 21.54 2.99 8.19
C HIS A 134 22.78 2.07 8.03
N VAL A 135 22.91 1.02 8.84
CA VAL A 135 24.04 0.06 8.80
C VAL A 135 24.14 -0.63 7.43
N VAL A 136 22.99 -1.02 6.86
CA VAL A 136 22.92 -1.66 5.54
C VAL A 136 23.43 -0.72 4.45
N TRP A 137 23.04 0.55 4.52
CA TRP A 137 23.43 1.57 3.56
C TRP A 137 24.90 1.98 3.70
N GLU A 138 25.37 2.23 4.91
CA GLU A 138 26.76 2.58 5.19
C GLU A 138 27.72 1.49 4.72
N ARG A 139 27.36 0.22 4.92
CA ARG A 139 28.23 -0.89 4.48
C ARG A 139 28.40 -0.94 2.97
N ARG A 140 27.36 -0.65 2.18
CA ARG A 140 27.45 -0.62 0.71
C ARG A 140 28.34 0.52 0.22
N THR A 141 28.30 1.68 0.88
CA THR A 141 29.12 2.84 0.51
C THR A 141 30.57 2.72 0.98
N ARG A 142 30.81 2.14 2.16
CA ARG A 142 32.14 1.99 2.77
C ARG A 142 32.86 0.70 2.37
N ALA A 143 32.20 -0.24 1.71
CA ALA A 143 32.75 -1.55 1.29
C ALA A 143 34.13 -1.47 0.62
N ALA A 144 34.37 -0.43 -0.18
CA ALA A 144 35.63 -0.24 -0.89
C ALA A 144 36.76 0.36 -0.04
N LYS A 145 36.45 0.98 1.10
CA LYS A 145 37.41 1.72 1.95
C LYS A 145 37.75 0.96 3.24
N ASP A 146 36.79 0.24 3.81
CA ASP A 146 36.98 -0.56 5.02
C ASP A 146 36.27 -1.92 4.83
N PRO A 147 37.02 -2.97 4.45
CA PRO A 147 36.44 -4.27 4.16
C PRO A 147 35.90 -5.01 5.40
N GLU A 148 36.54 -4.82 6.56
CA GLU A 148 36.29 -5.58 7.80
C GLU A 148 35.40 -4.83 8.80
N GLY A 149 35.38 -3.50 8.78
CA GLY A 149 34.56 -2.70 9.67
C GLY A 149 33.05 -2.89 9.47
N GLY A 150 32.30 -3.02 10.56
CA GLY A 150 30.82 -3.04 10.57
C GLY A 150 30.18 -4.34 10.05
N LEU A 151 30.95 -5.39 9.75
CA LEU A 151 30.41 -6.69 9.32
C LEU A 151 29.52 -7.34 10.38
N ALA A 152 29.91 -7.27 11.65
CA ALA A 152 29.13 -7.85 12.75
C ALA A 152 27.76 -7.15 12.92
N GLU A 153 27.71 -5.83 12.77
CA GLU A 153 26.46 -5.05 12.85
C GLU A 153 25.54 -5.36 11.66
N LEU A 154 26.11 -5.51 10.46
CA LEU A 154 25.39 -5.91 9.26
C LEU A 154 24.82 -7.33 9.39
N GLU A 155 25.63 -8.27 9.90
CA GLU A 155 25.22 -9.66 10.10
C GLU A 155 24.08 -9.75 11.12
N GLU A 156 24.17 -9.01 12.23
CA GLU A 156 23.09 -8.91 13.22
C GLU A 156 21.83 -8.29 12.60
N TRP A 157 21.96 -7.27 11.74
CA TRP A 157 20.81 -6.68 11.05
C TRP A 157 20.12 -7.70 10.14
N HIS A 158 20.88 -8.44 9.31
CA HIS A 158 20.32 -9.47 8.45
C HIS A 158 19.71 -10.63 9.23
N LYS A 159 20.33 -11.05 10.34
CA LYS A 159 19.81 -12.08 11.23
C LYS A 159 18.47 -11.67 11.85
N ARG A 160 18.35 -10.43 12.32
CA ARG A 160 17.09 -9.90 12.85
C ARG A 160 16.03 -9.72 11.77
N ALA A 161 16.41 -9.30 10.57
CA ALA A 161 15.50 -9.21 9.43
C ALA A 161 14.95 -10.60 9.06
N ALA A 162 15.80 -11.64 9.05
CA ALA A 162 15.38 -13.03 8.83
C ALA A 162 14.44 -13.53 9.94
N LYS A 163 14.71 -13.19 11.21
CA LYS A 163 13.81 -13.48 12.33
C LYS A 163 12.44 -12.81 12.13
N PHE A 164 12.41 -11.53 11.76
CA PHE A 164 11.18 -10.79 11.51
C PHE A 164 10.37 -11.38 10.34
N ASP A 165 11.05 -11.83 9.29
CA ASP A 165 10.42 -12.54 8.17
C ASP A 165 9.82 -13.88 8.64
N GLN A 166 10.52 -14.66 9.46
CA GLN A 166 9.99 -15.91 10.05
C GLN A 166 8.76 -15.67 10.94
N MET A 167 8.77 -14.61 11.75
CA MET A 167 7.60 -14.21 12.54
C MET A 167 6.43 -13.85 11.64
N THR A 168 6.68 -13.09 10.56
CA THR A 168 5.66 -12.75 9.55
C THR A 168 5.08 -13.99 8.87
N GLN A 169 5.94 -14.95 8.51
CA GLN A 169 5.52 -16.22 7.94
C GLN A 169 4.66 -17.05 8.92
N ALA A 170 4.95 -17.00 10.23
CA ALA A 170 4.12 -17.66 11.24
C ALA A 170 2.68 -17.10 11.26
N VAL A 171 2.52 -15.78 11.16
CA VAL A 171 1.19 -15.15 11.03
C VAL A 171 0.50 -15.57 9.73
N GLY A 172 1.24 -15.68 8.63
CA GLY A 172 0.73 -16.20 7.36
C GLY A 172 0.26 -17.67 7.46
N ARG A 173 1.01 -18.52 8.16
CA ARG A 173 0.63 -19.92 8.42
C ARG A 173 -0.63 -20.02 9.29
N LEU A 174 -0.70 -19.25 10.38
CA LEU A 174 -1.90 -19.13 11.22
C LEU A 174 -3.11 -18.73 10.37
N PHE A 175 -2.98 -17.68 9.55
CA PHE A 175 -4.05 -17.23 8.66
C PHE A 175 -4.51 -18.34 7.71
N ALA A 176 -3.58 -18.99 7.00
CA ALA A 176 -3.89 -20.07 6.08
C ALA A 176 -4.62 -21.23 6.79
N ARG A 177 -4.10 -21.71 7.92
CA ARG A 177 -4.71 -22.80 8.70
C ARG A 177 -6.08 -22.43 9.27
N LEU A 178 -6.28 -21.17 9.69
CA LEU A 178 -7.60 -20.71 10.14
C LEU A 178 -8.66 -20.89 9.03
N THR A 179 -8.31 -20.63 7.76
CA THR A 179 -9.27 -20.77 6.65
C THR A 179 -9.78 -22.21 6.43
N PHE A 180 -9.05 -23.21 6.92
CA PHE A 180 -9.41 -24.64 6.85
C PHE A 180 -10.13 -25.16 8.10
N VAL A 181 -10.45 -24.31 9.08
CA VAL A 181 -11.15 -24.74 10.29
C VAL A 181 -12.55 -25.27 9.96
N PRO A 182 -12.96 -26.44 10.53
CA PRO A 182 -14.30 -27.01 10.28
C PRO A 182 -15.44 -26.09 10.72
N ASN A 183 -15.27 -25.38 11.84
CA ASN A 183 -16.25 -24.41 12.33
C ASN A 183 -16.21 -23.13 11.50
N ARG A 184 -17.11 -23.03 10.52
CA ARG A 184 -17.22 -21.87 9.63
C ARG A 184 -17.62 -20.60 10.36
N SER A 185 -18.52 -20.65 11.35
CA SER A 185 -18.93 -19.47 12.12
C SER A 185 -17.73 -18.80 12.79
N LEU A 186 -16.88 -19.60 13.45
CA LEU A 186 -15.64 -19.12 14.07
C LEU A 186 -14.71 -18.47 13.05
N LEU A 187 -14.56 -19.07 11.86
CA LEU A 187 -13.75 -18.48 10.79
C LEU A 187 -14.31 -17.11 10.37
N TYR A 188 -15.61 -16.99 10.09
CA TYR A 188 -16.19 -15.72 9.64
C TYR A 188 -16.06 -14.61 10.69
N ASP A 189 -16.16 -14.95 11.97
CA ASP A 189 -15.99 -14.00 13.07
C ASP A 189 -14.53 -13.53 13.21
N LEU A 190 -13.55 -14.44 13.08
CA LEU A 190 -12.13 -14.11 13.28
C LEU A 190 -11.44 -13.58 12.01
N TYR A 191 -11.93 -13.93 10.83
CA TYR A 191 -11.24 -13.66 9.56
C TYR A 191 -10.91 -12.19 9.34
N PRO A 192 -11.83 -11.21 9.54
CA PRO A 192 -11.51 -9.79 9.37
C PRO A 192 -10.31 -9.31 10.19
N TYR A 193 -10.20 -9.80 11.43
CA TYR A 193 -9.16 -9.37 12.36
C TYR A 193 -7.80 -9.94 11.97
N ILE A 194 -7.72 -11.25 11.69
CA ILE A 194 -6.47 -11.89 11.28
C ILE A 194 -6.04 -11.38 9.90
N TRP A 195 -6.97 -11.21 8.98
CA TRP A 195 -6.68 -10.68 7.64
C TRP A 195 -6.07 -9.27 7.70
N ASP A 196 -6.57 -8.39 8.58
CA ASP A 196 -6.03 -7.03 8.72
C ASP A 196 -4.63 -7.03 9.34
N ILE A 197 -4.46 -7.71 10.48
CA ILE A 197 -3.15 -7.74 11.16
C ILE A 197 -2.08 -8.45 10.31
N LYS A 198 -2.44 -9.56 9.62
CA LYS A 198 -1.56 -10.23 8.65
C LYS A 198 -1.13 -9.26 7.56
N GLY A 199 -2.07 -8.46 7.06
CA GLY A 199 -1.82 -7.44 6.05
C GLY A 199 -0.81 -6.38 6.50
N VAL A 200 -1.01 -5.82 7.70
CA VAL A 200 -0.12 -4.80 8.27
C VAL A 200 1.27 -5.38 8.55
N ILE A 201 1.36 -6.56 9.15
CA ILE A 201 2.66 -7.22 9.41
C ILE A 201 3.39 -7.53 8.08
N SER A 202 2.66 -8.00 7.06
CA SER A 202 3.23 -8.22 5.72
C SER A 202 3.76 -6.92 5.11
N LEU A 203 3.05 -5.80 5.31
CA LEU A 203 3.47 -4.48 4.83
C LEU A 203 4.75 -4.00 5.53
N LEU A 204 4.83 -4.15 6.86
CA LEU A 204 6.04 -3.87 7.63
C LEU A 204 7.22 -4.71 7.13
N ASN A 205 7.02 -6.00 6.90
CA ASN A 205 8.06 -6.89 6.40
C ASN A 205 8.53 -6.48 5.00
N SER A 206 7.61 -6.06 4.14
CA SER A 206 7.93 -5.52 2.80
C SER A 206 8.82 -4.27 2.89
N TYR A 207 8.52 -3.39 3.85
CA TYR A 207 9.31 -2.18 4.11
C TYR A 207 10.71 -2.52 4.65
N ILE A 208 10.85 -3.50 5.56
CA ILE A 208 12.16 -3.98 6.02
C ILE A 208 12.98 -4.58 4.86
N LYS A 209 12.36 -5.40 4.01
CA LYS A 209 13.01 -5.95 2.80
C LYS A 209 13.49 -4.83 1.89
N TRP A 210 12.70 -3.77 1.74
CA TRP A 210 13.10 -2.57 1.00
C TRP A 210 14.28 -1.84 1.64
N ILE A 211 14.31 -1.63 2.97
CA ILE A 211 15.48 -1.05 3.65
C ILE A 211 16.73 -1.87 3.33
N GLY A 212 16.64 -3.20 3.43
CA GLY A 212 17.71 -4.13 3.09
C GLY A 212 18.21 -4.02 1.63
N PHE A 213 17.33 -3.60 0.72
CA PHE A 213 17.60 -3.47 -0.71
C PHE A 213 17.98 -2.05 -1.17
N SER A 214 17.51 -1.00 -0.51
CA SER A 214 17.60 0.39 -0.98
C SER A 214 19.04 0.89 -1.14
N LYS A 215 19.29 1.77 -2.12
CA LYS A 215 20.61 2.43 -2.31
C LYS A 215 20.71 3.77 -1.58
N GLY A 216 19.61 4.23 -0.98
CA GLY A 216 19.52 5.39 -0.13
C GLY A 216 18.44 5.17 0.92
N TYR A 217 18.85 5.02 2.18
CA TYR A 217 17.98 5.23 3.32
C TYR A 217 18.44 6.52 3.98
N LYS A 218 17.58 7.55 3.94
CA LYS A 218 17.74 8.75 4.76
C LYS A 218 16.65 8.68 5.81
N GLU A 219 16.96 8.84 7.08
CA GLU A 219 15.92 8.98 8.09
C GLU A 219 15.38 10.41 8.05
N ALA A 220 14.83 10.82 6.90
CA ALA A 220 14.43 12.21 6.64
C ALA A 220 13.21 12.62 7.46
N PHE A 221 12.46 11.66 8.00
CA PHE A 221 11.28 11.90 8.83
C PHE A 221 11.30 11.05 10.09
N ILE A 222 11.35 11.75 11.22
CA ILE A 222 11.04 11.21 12.54
C ILE A 222 9.52 11.22 12.65
N SER A 223 8.93 10.04 12.89
CA SER A 223 7.51 9.97 13.26
C SER A 223 7.35 10.71 14.58
N GLY A 224 6.63 11.82 14.56
CA GLY A 224 6.57 12.77 15.67
C GLY A 224 5.15 13.29 15.86
N GLU A 225 4.59 12.91 17.02
CA GLU A 225 3.42 13.49 17.69
C GLU A 225 2.10 13.50 16.92
N GLN A 226 1.29 12.46 17.13
CA GLN A 226 -0.17 12.58 17.02
C GLN A 226 -0.88 12.04 18.26
N GLU A 227 -1.99 12.72 18.58
CA GLU A 227 -2.79 12.51 19.78
C GLU A 227 -3.44 11.10 19.82
N PRO A 228 -3.36 10.38 20.94
CA PRO A 228 -3.75 8.96 21.06
C PRO A 228 -5.20 8.61 20.70
N TRP A 229 -6.11 9.59 20.69
CA TRP A 229 -7.57 9.35 20.74
C TRP A 229 -8.27 9.27 19.38
N LEU A 230 -7.56 9.51 18.26
CA LEU A 230 -8.19 9.58 16.93
C LEU A 230 -8.22 8.23 16.18
N PHE A 231 -7.60 7.17 16.71
CA PHE A 231 -7.34 5.94 15.97
C PHE A 231 -8.04 4.72 16.54
N ARG A 232 -8.29 3.74 15.66
CA ARG A 232 -8.51 2.33 16.03
C ARG A 232 -7.43 1.95 17.04
N GLY A 233 -7.81 1.40 18.20
CA GLY A 233 -6.85 0.95 19.22
C GLY A 233 -6.20 -0.39 18.87
N GLY A 234 -5.26 -0.85 19.70
CA GLY A 234 -4.68 -2.19 19.63
C GLY A 234 -3.43 -2.30 18.74
N LEU A 235 -2.89 -3.52 18.69
CA LEU A 235 -1.60 -3.85 18.08
C LEU A 235 -1.52 -3.45 16.60
N THR A 236 -2.56 -3.73 15.80
CA THR A 236 -2.60 -3.41 14.37
C THR A 236 -2.37 -1.91 14.11
N ALA A 237 -3.02 -1.04 14.89
CA ALA A 237 -2.88 0.40 14.72
C ALA A 237 -1.50 0.91 15.14
N GLU A 238 -0.92 0.34 16.21
CA GLU A 238 0.46 0.66 16.59
C GLU A 238 1.46 0.24 15.53
N LEU A 239 1.31 -0.96 14.98
CA LEU A 239 2.13 -1.46 13.88
C LEU A 239 2.02 -0.55 12.64
N GLN A 240 0.82 -0.07 12.29
CA GLN A 240 0.62 0.88 11.19
C GLN A 240 1.36 2.21 11.41
N ARG A 241 1.37 2.73 12.63
CA ARG A 241 2.08 3.99 12.98
C ARG A 241 3.60 3.88 12.82
N LEU A 242 4.15 2.66 12.81
CA LEU A 242 5.58 2.46 12.58
C LEU A 242 5.99 2.73 11.12
N LEU A 243 5.04 2.83 10.19
CA LEU A 243 5.32 3.21 8.80
C LEU A 243 5.27 4.74 8.62
N PRO A 244 6.10 5.31 7.74
CA PRO A 244 6.05 6.73 7.40
C PRO A 244 4.85 7.03 6.47
N LEU A 245 3.62 6.87 6.97
CA LEU A 245 2.37 6.99 6.19
C LEU A 245 1.28 7.81 6.91
N GLU A 246 1.69 8.72 7.80
CA GLU A 246 0.81 9.45 8.73
C GLU A 246 -0.32 10.26 8.05
N SER A 247 -0.10 10.72 6.83
CA SER A 247 -1.05 11.51 6.01
C SER A 247 -1.94 10.65 5.10
N VAL A 248 -1.75 9.33 5.12
CA VAL A 248 -2.22 8.40 4.09
C VAL A 248 -3.12 7.30 4.68
N SER A 249 -3.88 7.65 5.71
CA SER A 249 -4.70 6.70 6.48
C SER A 249 -5.81 6.03 5.65
N ASP A 250 -6.26 6.66 4.57
CA ASP A 250 -7.25 6.14 3.62
C ASP A 250 -6.81 4.87 2.89
N LEU A 251 -5.50 4.60 2.80
CA LEU A 251 -4.97 3.34 2.27
C LEU A 251 -5.21 2.16 3.21
N PHE A 252 -5.48 2.41 4.49
CA PHE A 252 -5.81 1.40 5.49
C PHE A 252 -7.33 1.27 5.73
N LEU A 253 -8.14 2.06 5.00
CA LEU A 253 -9.59 1.98 5.03
C LEU A 253 -10.08 1.06 3.91
N TYR A 254 -10.27 -0.21 4.23
CA TYR A 254 -10.81 -1.21 3.33
C TYR A 254 -11.76 -2.15 4.08
N LYS A 255 -12.73 -2.71 3.36
CA LYS A 255 -13.60 -3.77 3.89
C LYS A 255 -12.87 -5.11 3.72
N PRO A 256 -12.92 -6.00 4.72
CA PRO A 256 -12.43 -7.36 4.54
C PRO A 256 -13.21 -8.04 3.39
N PRO A 257 -12.60 -9.01 2.70
CA PRO A 257 -13.29 -9.83 1.70
C PRO A 257 -14.58 -10.44 2.28
N GLU A 258 -15.67 -10.44 1.51
CA GLU A 258 -16.96 -11.00 1.93
C GLU A 258 -16.89 -12.50 2.20
N SER A 259 -16.05 -13.20 1.43
CA SER A 259 -15.75 -14.61 1.61
C SER A 259 -14.30 -14.81 2.07
N PRO A 260 -14.06 -15.62 3.13
CA PRO A 260 -12.72 -16.02 3.52
C PRO A 260 -11.98 -16.68 2.37
N SER A 261 -10.76 -16.24 2.11
CA SER A 261 -9.88 -16.82 1.09
C SER A 261 -8.53 -17.17 1.71
N SER A 262 -8.00 -18.34 1.34
CA SER A 262 -6.63 -18.75 1.68
C SER A 262 -5.58 -18.12 0.77
N LYS A 263 -6.00 -17.46 -0.33
CA LYS A 263 -5.08 -16.92 -1.33
C LYS A 263 -4.22 -15.82 -0.71
N THR A 264 -2.90 -16.02 -0.76
CA THR A 264 -1.93 -15.11 -0.16
C THR A 264 -1.24 -14.27 -1.23
N TYR A 265 -1.26 -12.96 -1.03
CA TYR A 265 -0.47 -12.00 -1.80
C TYR A 265 0.70 -11.52 -0.97
N THR A 266 1.89 -11.51 -1.57
CA THR A 266 3.13 -11.03 -0.98
C THR A 266 3.64 -9.83 -1.77
N ILE A 267 3.84 -8.71 -1.08
CA ILE A 267 4.51 -7.54 -1.66
C ILE A 267 6.00 -7.67 -1.35
N ARG A 268 6.87 -7.42 -2.33
CA ARG A 268 8.31 -7.39 -2.12
C ARG A 268 8.99 -6.41 -3.07
N PRO A 269 10.22 -5.96 -2.75
CA PRO A 269 11.03 -5.20 -3.70
C PRO A 269 11.24 -5.98 -5.01
N TYR A 270 11.27 -5.25 -6.11
CA TYR A 270 11.57 -5.77 -7.44
C TYR A 270 13.00 -6.29 -7.53
N LEU A 271 13.17 -7.42 -8.21
CA LEU A 271 14.47 -7.98 -8.59
C LEU A 271 14.62 -7.93 -10.12
N PRO A 272 15.84 -7.76 -10.66
CA PRO A 272 16.05 -7.77 -12.12
C PRO A 272 15.51 -9.02 -12.83
N SER A 273 15.48 -10.17 -12.15
CA SER A 273 14.90 -11.42 -12.66
C SER A 273 13.38 -11.35 -12.88
N ASP A 274 12.68 -10.40 -12.26
CA ASP A 274 11.24 -10.22 -12.40
C ASP A 274 10.87 -9.42 -13.68
N GLU A 275 11.84 -8.82 -14.39
CA GLU A 275 11.60 -8.04 -15.61
C GLU A 275 10.62 -8.69 -16.59
N PRO A 276 10.81 -9.95 -17.04
CA PRO A 276 9.88 -10.59 -17.97
C PRO A 276 8.45 -10.70 -17.41
N LEU A 277 8.31 -10.93 -16.10
CA LEU A 277 7.01 -11.06 -15.45
C LEU A 277 6.31 -9.69 -15.30
N VAL A 278 7.07 -8.63 -15.00
CA VAL A 278 6.55 -7.26 -14.97
C VAL A 278 6.09 -6.83 -16.38
N TYR A 279 6.85 -7.19 -17.42
CA TYR A 279 6.45 -6.95 -18.81
C TYR A 279 5.18 -7.72 -19.19
N GLU A 280 5.05 -8.97 -18.73
CA GLU A 280 3.84 -9.75 -18.93
C GLU A 280 2.62 -9.10 -18.27
N VAL A 281 2.73 -8.70 -17.00
CA VAL A 281 1.64 -7.99 -16.32
C VAL A 281 1.31 -6.69 -17.05
N CYS A 282 2.33 -5.90 -17.44
CA CYS A 282 2.13 -4.64 -18.17
C CYS A 282 1.39 -4.85 -19.50
N ARG A 283 1.67 -5.94 -20.21
CA ARG A 283 0.98 -6.28 -21.46
C ARG A 283 -0.45 -6.73 -21.21
N LYS A 284 -0.70 -7.49 -20.14
CA LYS A 284 -2.06 -7.95 -19.74
C LYS A 284 -2.93 -6.85 -19.13
N THR A 285 -2.44 -5.62 -19.05
CA THR A 285 -3.17 -4.49 -18.46
C THR A 285 -3.05 -3.19 -19.26
N CYS A 286 -2.48 -3.23 -20.48
CA CYS A 286 -2.22 -2.02 -21.24
C CYS A 286 -3.42 -1.48 -22.03
N ASP A 287 -4.50 -2.25 -22.19
CA ASP A 287 -5.71 -1.81 -22.90
C ASP A 287 -6.72 -1.21 -21.91
N ASP A 288 -6.50 0.04 -21.48
CA ASP A 288 -7.27 0.71 -20.41
C ASP A 288 -7.48 -0.22 -19.19
N GLY A 289 -6.39 -0.80 -18.67
CA GLY A 289 -6.43 -1.73 -17.54
C GLY A 289 -6.94 -3.14 -17.85
N MET A 290 -7.30 -3.43 -19.10
CA MET A 290 -7.72 -4.74 -19.60
C MET A 290 -6.59 -5.47 -20.34
N ASP A 291 -6.84 -6.73 -20.70
CA ASP A 291 -5.85 -7.59 -21.34
C ASP A 291 -5.51 -7.13 -22.76
N GLY A 292 -4.31 -6.57 -22.92
CA GLY A 292 -3.77 -6.11 -24.18
C GLY A 292 -2.82 -7.11 -24.86
N THR A 293 -2.83 -8.39 -24.48
CA THR A 293 -1.92 -9.41 -25.03
C THR A 293 -1.97 -9.51 -26.55
N GLU A 294 -3.14 -9.35 -27.15
CA GLU A 294 -3.35 -9.43 -28.60
C GLU A 294 -3.18 -8.09 -29.33
N VAL A 295 -2.87 -6.99 -28.60
CA VAL A 295 -2.72 -5.65 -29.20
C VAL A 295 -1.39 -5.53 -29.96
N PHE A 296 -0.33 -6.20 -29.48
CA PHE A 296 1.02 -6.11 -30.04
C PHE A 296 1.66 -7.49 -30.27
N PRO A 297 1.08 -8.37 -31.11
CA PRO A 297 1.54 -9.75 -31.26
C PRO A 297 2.97 -9.86 -31.80
N GLU A 298 3.35 -8.95 -32.72
CA GLU A 298 4.68 -8.90 -33.32
C GLU A 298 5.75 -8.29 -32.40
N PHE A 299 5.31 -7.45 -31.44
CA PHE A 299 6.20 -6.70 -30.55
C PHE A 299 5.75 -6.81 -29.08
N PRO A 300 5.82 -8.02 -28.48
CA PRO A 300 5.25 -8.29 -27.15
C PRO A 300 5.91 -7.49 -26.00
N ASN A 301 7.10 -6.94 -26.23
CA ASN A 301 7.84 -6.12 -25.26
C ASN A 301 7.65 -4.62 -25.46
N LEU A 302 7.08 -4.18 -26.59
CA LEU A 302 7.00 -2.76 -26.98
C LEU A 302 6.36 -1.88 -25.92
N ILE A 303 5.22 -2.33 -25.38
CA ILE A 303 4.49 -1.59 -24.37
C ILE A 303 5.22 -1.59 -23.03
N GLY A 304 5.90 -2.69 -22.69
CA GLY A 304 6.73 -2.78 -21.49
C GLY A 304 7.92 -1.83 -21.56
N ASP A 305 8.60 -1.78 -22.71
CA ASP A 305 9.70 -0.87 -22.97
C ASP A 305 9.25 0.62 -22.89
N LYS A 306 8.04 0.92 -23.36
CA LYS A 306 7.43 2.26 -23.25
C LYS A 306 7.11 2.65 -21.81
N LEU A 307 6.40 1.79 -21.07
CA LEU A 307 5.76 2.17 -19.81
C LEU A 307 6.58 1.85 -18.56
N VAL A 308 7.29 0.72 -18.55
CA VAL A 308 7.94 0.18 -17.34
C VAL A 308 9.46 0.06 -17.44
N GLY A 309 10.02 -0.22 -18.63
CA GLY A 309 11.44 -0.52 -18.83
C GLY A 309 12.38 0.56 -18.29
N GLY A 310 12.01 1.84 -18.48
CA GLY A 310 12.75 2.98 -17.94
C GLY A 310 12.81 3.00 -16.40
N PHE A 311 11.73 2.63 -15.72
CA PHE A 311 11.73 2.52 -14.25
C PHE A 311 12.61 1.37 -13.78
N LEU A 312 12.48 0.19 -14.41
CA LEU A 312 13.22 -1.01 -14.03
C LEU A 312 14.73 -0.84 -14.22
N THR A 313 15.13 -0.08 -15.25
CA THR A 313 16.56 0.16 -15.54
C THR A 313 17.14 1.31 -14.73
N LEU A 314 16.42 2.44 -14.62
CA LEU A 314 16.97 3.69 -14.09
C LEU A 314 16.60 3.98 -12.63
N SER A 315 15.56 3.33 -12.09
CA SER A 315 14.98 3.62 -10.77
C SER A 315 14.45 2.37 -10.04
N ASN A 316 15.19 1.25 -10.11
CA ASN A 316 14.74 -0.03 -9.53
C ASN A 316 14.57 -0.04 -8.01
N GLU A 317 15.13 0.91 -7.28
CA GLU A 317 15.13 0.94 -5.82
C GLU A 317 13.79 1.34 -5.18
N TYR A 318 12.86 1.88 -5.97
CA TYR A 318 11.49 2.21 -5.56
C TYR A 318 10.44 1.35 -6.27
N CYS A 319 10.88 0.23 -6.87
CA CYS A 319 10.01 -0.70 -7.57
C CYS A 319 9.65 -1.87 -6.66
N PHE A 320 8.36 -2.20 -6.62
CA PHE A 320 7.79 -3.32 -5.87
C PHE A 320 6.94 -4.18 -6.79
N VAL A 321 6.89 -5.46 -6.49
CA VAL A 321 6.03 -6.45 -7.16
C VAL A 321 5.12 -7.11 -6.14
N VAL A 322 3.97 -7.56 -6.62
CA VAL A 322 3.04 -8.43 -5.89
C VAL A 322 3.09 -9.79 -6.53
N GLU A 323 3.33 -10.81 -5.70
CA GLU A 323 3.28 -12.20 -6.12
C GLU A 323 2.19 -12.97 -5.38
N ASP A 324 1.56 -13.90 -6.08
CA ASP A 324 0.72 -14.95 -5.51
C ASP A 324 1.33 -16.33 -5.81
N GLU A 325 0.58 -17.41 -5.55
CA GLU A 325 1.02 -18.78 -5.78
C GLU A 325 1.40 -19.10 -7.25
N THR A 326 0.94 -18.28 -8.20
CA THR A 326 1.19 -18.47 -9.64
C THR A 326 2.35 -17.64 -10.19
N GLY A 327 2.80 -16.62 -9.44
CA GLY A 327 3.87 -15.71 -9.84
C GLY A 327 3.52 -14.24 -9.60
N VAL A 328 4.22 -13.35 -10.29
CA VAL A 328 3.98 -11.90 -10.19
C VAL A 328 2.64 -11.55 -10.85
N CYS A 329 1.74 -10.96 -10.08
CA CYS A 329 0.39 -10.59 -10.51
C CYS A 329 0.13 -9.07 -10.45
N GLY A 330 1.12 -8.29 -10.04
CA GLY A 330 1.01 -6.83 -9.98
C GLY A 330 2.35 -6.16 -9.73
N TYR A 331 2.44 -4.86 -10.04
CA TYR A 331 3.64 -4.07 -9.81
C TYR A 331 3.31 -2.63 -9.44
N ALA A 332 4.26 -1.98 -8.78
CA ALA A 332 4.30 -0.55 -8.58
C ALA A 332 5.74 -0.06 -8.72
N LEU A 333 5.98 0.80 -9.70
CA LEU A 333 7.30 1.30 -10.05
C LEU A 333 7.32 2.81 -9.83
N ALA A 334 8.34 3.29 -9.14
CA ALA A 334 8.43 4.70 -8.83
C ALA A 334 9.83 5.27 -9.07
N ALA A 335 9.87 6.60 -9.19
CA ALA A 335 11.09 7.39 -9.22
C ALA A 335 10.99 8.51 -8.20
N LEU A 336 12.00 8.64 -7.33
CA LEU A 336 12.02 9.63 -6.27
C LEU A 336 11.99 11.06 -6.78
N ASP A 337 12.86 11.38 -7.75
CA ASP A 337 12.95 12.68 -8.40
C ASP A 337 12.55 12.52 -9.86
N ALA A 338 11.31 12.88 -10.17
CA ALA A 338 10.71 12.75 -11.48
C ALA A 338 11.39 13.65 -12.53
N GLN A 339 11.97 14.78 -12.12
CA GLN A 339 12.68 15.68 -13.03
C GLN A 339 14.03 15.07 -13.43
N GLN A 340 14.78 14.53 -12.48
CA GLN A 340 16.02 13.80 -12.77
C GLN A 340 15.75 12.52 -13.56
N PHE A 341 14.68 11.79 -13.22
CA PHE A 341 14.26 10.60 -13.94
C PHE A 341 13.92 10.90 -15.40
N SER A 342 13.14 11.97 -15.67
CA SER A 342 12.84 12.42 -17.03
C SER A 342 14.10 12.76 -17.83
N LYS A 343 15.06 13.47 -17.21
CA LYS A 343 16.37 13.75 -17.86
C LYS A 343 17.14 12.47 -18.21
N LYS A 344 17.12 11.46 -17.34
CA LYS A 344 17.77 10.16 -17.59
C LYS A 344 17.05 9.38 -18.70
N LEU A 345 15.72 9.43 -18.76
CA LEU A 345 14.95 8.80 -19.83
C LEU A 345 15.33 9.39 -21.20
N GLU A 346 15.36 10.71 -21.32
CA GLU A 346 15.74 11.37 -22.59
C GLU A 346 17.20 11.10 -22.99
N ALA A 347 18.11 11.05 -22.02
CA ALA A 347 19.55 10.92 -22.30
C ALA A 347 20.00 9.47 -22.56
N ALA A 348 19.37 8.48 -21.93
CA ALA A 348 19.83 7.08 -21.96
C ALA A 348 18.78 6.11 -22.53
N TRP A 349 17.51 6.22 -22.12
CA TRP A 349 16.48 5.24 -22.50
C TRP A 349 15.91 5.49 -23.89
N LYS A 350 15.54 6.74 -24.19
CA LYS A 350 14.95 7.12 -25.48
C LYS A 350 15.84 6.79 -26.68
N PRO A 351 17.16 7.06 -26.66
CA PRO A 351 18.04 6.65 -27.77
C PRO A 351 18.07 5.12 -27.98
N GLU A 352 18.08 4.34 -26.90
CA GLU A 352 18.02 2.87 -26.99
C GLU A 352 16.69 2.39 -27.60
N LEU A 353 15.56 3.00 -27.21
CA LEU A 353 14.26 2.71 -27.81
C LEU A 353 14.21 3.06 -29.29
N CYS A 354 14.72 4.23 -29.69
CA CYS A 354 14.78 4.65 -31.10
C CYS A 354 15.64 3.70 -31.96
N LEU A 355 16.70 3.11 -31.39
CA LEU A 355 17.53 2.11 -32.07
C LEU A 355 16.84 0.75 -32.17
N LYS A 356 16.14 0.33 -31.11
CA LYS A 356 15.41 -0.95 -31.04
C LYS A 356 14.14 -0.93 -31.91
N TYR A 357 13.48 0.22 -32.00
CA TYR A 357 12.22 0.45 -32.70
C TYR A 357 12.35 1.60 -33.71
N PRO A 358 12.71 1.30 -34.97
CA PRO A 358 12.82 2.31 -36.02
C PRO A 358 11.48 3.03 -36.27
N ALA A 359 11.54 4.29 -36.71
CA ALA A 359 10.36 5.05 -37.06
C ALA A 359 9.62 4.38 -38.24
N PRO A 360 8.28 4.28 -38.20
CA PRO A 360 7.52 3.69 -39.30
C PRO A 360 7.69 4.52 -40.58
N VAL A 361 8.00 3.86 -41.69
CA VAL A 361 8.13 4.49 -43.02
C VAL A 361 6.81 4.33 -43.76
N LYS A 362 5.81 5.13 -43.40
CA LYS A 362 4.51 5.20 -44.07
C LYS A 362 4.19 6.63 -44.51
N GLU A 363 3.49 6.77 -45.63
CA GLU A 363 2.99 8.06 -46.06
C GLU A 363 1.93 8.59 -45.08
N SER A 364 1.84 9.92 -44.91
CA SER A 364 0.94 10.55 -43.92
C SER A 364 -0.56 10.27 -44.12
N SER A 365 -0.95 9.65 -45.24
CA SER A 365 -2.32 9.24 -45.54
C SER A 365 -2.67 7.83 -45.07
N GLU A 366 -1.68 7.00 -44.73
CA GLU A 366 -1.92 5.64 -44.24
C GLU A 366 -2.11 5.64 -42.71
N MET A 367 -3.13 4.92 -42.22
CA MET A 367 -3.29 4.73 -40.79
C MET A 367 -2.17 3.86 -40.24
N LEU A 368 -1.55 4.32 -39.15
CA LEU A 368 -0.58 3.54 -38.41
C LEU A 368 -1.30 2.40 -37.68
N THR A 369 -0.62 1.27 -37.53
CA THR A 369 -1.06 0.24 -36.58
C THR A 369 -0.81 0.72 -35.15
N PRO A 370 -1.48 0.15 -34.14
CA PRO A 370 -1.21 0.51 -32.74
C PRO A 370 0.26 0.37 -32.36
N ALA A 371 0.95 -0.65 -32.87
CA ALA A 371 2.38 -0.82 -32.65
C ALA A 371 3.19 0.33 -33.28
N GLU A 372 2.87 0.72 -34.51
CA GLU A 372 3.55 1.81 -35.22
C GLU A 372 3.29 3.18 -34.57
N GLU A 373 2.11 3.43 -34.01
CA GLU A 373 1.81 4.64 -33.24
C GLU A 373 2.72 4.74 -32.02
N ILE A 374 2.88 3.64 -31.28
CA ILE A 374 3.79 3.56 -30.14
C ILE A 374 5.24 3.78 -30.57
N MET A 375 5.69 3.12 -31.64
CA MET A 375 7.06 3.30 -32.15
C MET A 375 7.30 4.74 -32.58
N ASN A 376 6.36 5.35 -33.30
CA ASN A 376 6.43 6.75 -33.71
C ASN A 376 6.49 7.71 -32.51
N SER A 377 5.82 7.37 -31.40
CA SER A 377 5.88 8.16 -30.17
C SER A 377 7.29 8.27 -29.57
N PHE A 378 8.16 7.27 -29.80
CA PHE A 378 9.56 7.34 -29.36
C PHE A 378 10.40 8.35 -30.14
N HIS A 379 10.08 8.59 -31.41
CA HIS A 379 10.80 9.54 -32.27
C HIS A 379 10.23 10.95 -32.19
N SER A 380 8.99 11.07 -31.74
CA SER A 380 8.28 12.34 -31.56
C SER A 380 8.82 13.13 -30.36
N ARG A 381 8.46 14.42 -30.30
CA ARG A 381 8.86 15.29 -29.18
C ARG A 381 8.13 14.85 -27.93
N THR A 382 8.88 14.60 -26.86
CA THR A 382 8.32 14.20 -25.57
C THR A 382 7.51 15.33 -24.96
N ILE A 383 6.33 15.00 -24.42
CA ILE A 383 5.49 15.93 -23.67
C ILE A 383 6.30 16.48 -22.49
N THR A 384 6.42 17.80 -22.42
CA THR A 384 7.16 18.44 -21.32
C THR A 384 6.23 18.56 -20.11
N ILE A 385 6.58 17.90 -19.01
CA ILE A 385 5.83 17.98 -17.76
C ILE A 385 6.02 19.39 -17.17
N PRO A 386 4.94 20.13 -16.85
CA PRO A 386 5.04 21.46 -16.27
C PRO A 386 5.74 21.47 -14.91
N ASP A 387 6.59 22.48 -14.65
CA ASP A 387 7.37 22.60 -13.40
C ASP A 387 6.50 22.62 -12.13
N ILE A 388 5.26 23.09 -12.24
CA ILE A 388 4.30 23.10 -11.13
C ILE A 388 3.98 21.69 -10.63
N VAL A 389 3.95 20.68 -11.53
CA VAL A 389 3.74 19.28 -11.17
C VAL A 389 4.89 18.79 -10.32
N TYR A 390 6.15 18.99 -10.76
CA TYR A 390 7.33 18.60 -9.99
C TYR A 390 7.43 19.29 -8.62
N LYS A 391 6.98 20.54 -8.53
CA LYS A 391 7.02 21.30 -7.27
C LYS A 391 6.08 20.72 -6.20
N HIS A 392 4.88 20.27 -6.59
CA HIS A 392 3.90 19.72 -5.65
C HIS A 392 4.01 18.19 -5.51
N HIS A 393 4.47 17.52 -6.56
CA HIS A 393 4.60 16.07 -6.68
C HIS A 393 5.99 15.72 -7.24
N PRO A 394 7.04 15.72 -6.40
CA PRO A 394 8.42 15.52 -6.87
C PRO A 394 8.68 14.10 -7.40
N SER A 395 7.88 13.11 -7.01
CA SER A 395 8.04 11.72 -7.43
C SER A 395 7.05 11.31 -8.52
N ARG A 396 7.42 10.32 -9.34
CA ARG A 396 6.55 9.71 -10.35
C ARG A 396 6.29 8.25 -10.00
N VAL A 397 5.07 7.76 -10.21
CA VAL A 397 4.72 6.34 -10.04
C VAL A 397 3.91 5.82 -11.22
N THR A 398 4.08 4.53 -11.53
CA THR A 398 3.18 3.75 -12.35
C THR A 398 2.86 2.43 -11.66
N MET A 399 1.61 2.00 -11.70
CA MET A 399 1.12 0.80 -11.02
C MET A 399 0.15 0.05 -11.92
N SER A 400 0.19 -1.27 -11.86
CA SER A 400 -0.78 -2.11 -12.53
C SER A 400 -0.95 -3.45 -11.81
N MET A 401 -2.16 -4.01 -11.90
CA MET A 401 -2.58 -5.20 -11.16
C MET A 401 -3.41 -6.07 -12.10
N LEU A 402 -3.17 -7.39 -12.10
CA LEU A 402 -4.00 -8.31 -12.86
C LEU A 402 -5.41 -8.39 -12.27
N PRO A 403 -6.45 -8.56 -13.11
CA PRO A 403 -7.82 -8.77 -12.64
C PRO A 403 -8.02 -10.03 -11.78
N SER A 404 -7.05 -10.95 -11.75
CA SER A 404 -7.05 -12.14 -10.91
C SER A 404 -6.89 -11.85 -9.41
N ILE A 405 -6.57 -10.60 -9.05
CA ILE A 405 -6.45 -10.15 -7.66
C ILE A 405 -7.84 -9.79 -7.12
N MET A 406 -8.38 -10.68 -6.28
CA MET A 406 -9.71 -10.51 -5.68
C MET A 406 -9.72 -9.55 -4.48
N ASP A 407 -8.57 -9.38 -3.83
CA ASP A 407 -8.45 -8.58 -2.62
C ASP A 407 -8.10 -7.12 -2.95
N SER A 408 -9.12 -6.25 -2.84
CA SER A 408 -8.98 -4.82 -3.11
C SER A 408 -7.99 -4.07 -2.18
N SER A 409 -7.60 -4.66 -1.05
CA SER A 409 -6.60 -4.07 -0.16
C SER A 409 -5.18 -4.15 -0.72
N VAL A 410 -4.91 -5.09 -1.64
CA VAL A 410 -3.57 -5.38 -2.14
C VAL A 410 -2.99 -4.17 -2.89
N SER A 411 -3.78 -3.51 -3.73
CA SER A 411 -3.34 -2.31 -4.46
C SER A 411 -3.03 -1.15 -3.51
N LYS A 412 -3.85 -0.96 -2.47
CA LYS A 412 -3.64 0.06 -1.44
C LYS A 412 -2.37 -0.21 -0.61
N ARG A 413 -2.15 -1.47 -0.22
CA ARG A 413 -0.95 -1.90 0.52
C ARG A 413 0.31 -1.79 -0.35
N LEU A 414 0.22 -2.13 -1.63
CA LEU A 414 1.32 -1.96 -2.58
C LEU A 414 1.69 -0.48 -2.72
N LEU A 415 0.71 0.40 -2.89
CA LEU A 415 0.94 1.84 -2.90
C LEU A 415 1.55 2.31 -1.59
N ALA A 416 1.05 1.83 -0.44
CA ALA A 416 1.60 2.16 0.87
C ALA A 416 3.10 1.83 1.00
N CYS A 417 3.56 0.69 0.46
CA CYS A 417 5.00 0.36 0.38
C CYS A 417 5.79 1.41 -0.40
N VAL A 418 5.30 1.77 -1.59
CA VAL A 418 5.97 2.75 -2.46
C VAL A 418 6.03 4.13 -1.80
N LEU A 419 4.90 4.61 -1.27
CA LEU A 419 4.85 5.91 -0.60
C LEU A 419 5.73 5.94 0.64
N ALA A 420 5.79 4.85 1.41
CA ALA A 420 6.69 4.76 2.56
C ALA A 420 8.16 4.86 2.14
N ALA A 421 8.55 4.19 1.06
CA ALA A 421 9.91 4.24 0.51
C ALA A 421 10.29 5.64 -0.02
N LEU A 422 9.36 6.30 -0.71
CA LEU A 422 9.52 7.66 -1.23
C LEU A 422 9.59 8.69 -0.10
N LYS A 423 8.68 8.59 0.89
CA LYS A 423 8.64 9.50 2.04
C LYS A 423 9.88 9.36 2.90
N ALA A 424 10.33 8.13 3.17
CA ALA A 424 11.59 7.90 3.86
C ALA A 424 12.75 8.64 3.15
N ASN A 425 12.73 8.75 1.83
CA ASN A 425 13.77 9.46 1.07
C ASN A 425 13.50 10.94 0.79
N GLY A 426 12.52 11.56 1.47
CA GLY A 426 12.31 13.01 1.45
C GLY A 426 11.27 13.50 0.44
N SER A 427 10.56 12.60 -0.26
CA SER A 427 9.44 13.00 -1.12
C SER A 427 8.18 13.31 -0.29
N HIS A 428 7.40 14.27 -0.76
CA HIS A 428 6.13 14.71 -0.14
C HIS A 428 4.92 14.60 -1.08
N GLY A 429 5.11 13.97 -2.25
CA GLY A 429 4.07 13.86 -3.25
C GLY A 429 4.51 13.07 -4.47
N VAL A 430 3.54 12.41 -5.09
CA VAL A 430 3.72 11.58 -6.26
C VAL A 430 2.66 11.90 -7.31
N PHE A 431 3.01 11.78 -8.58
CA PHE A 431 2.05 11.85 -9.67
C PHE A 431 2.19 10.65 -10.62
N SER A 432 1.13 10.41 -11.38
CA SER A 432 1.07 9.49 -12.50
C SER A 432 0.60 10.23 -13.75
N GLU A 433 1.07 9.79 -14.90
CA GLU A 433 0.69 10.28 -16.22
C GLU A 433 -0.31 9.30 -16.82
N VAL A 434 -1.46 9.78 -17.30
CA VAL A 434 -2.57 8.97 -17.79
C VAL A 434 -3.06 9.50 -19.13
N THR A 435 -3.42 8.62 -20.06
CA THR A 435 -3.95 8.97 -21.38
C THR A 435 -5.38 9.49 -21.28
N VAL A 436 -5.74 10.50 -22.09
CA VAL A 436 -7.10 11.04 -22.23
C VAL A 436 -7.98 10.01 -22.96
N GLY A 437 -8.42 8.97 -22.24
CA GLY A 437 -9.17 7.84 -22.79
C GLY A 437 -9.25 6.65 -21.85
N ASP A 438 -8.24 6.49 -21.00
CA ASP A 438 -8.08 5.34 -20.11
C ASP A 438 -8.95 5.47 -18.84
N LYS A 439 -10.26 5.30 -18.99
CA LYS A 439 -11.23 5.51 -17.90
C LYS A 439 -11.03 4.55 -16.74
N ASN A 440 -10.72 3.28 -17.01
CA ASN A 440 -10.49 2.30 -15.94
C ASN A 440 -9.20 2.60 -15.19
N VAL A 441 -8.17 3.09 -15.87
CA VAL A 441 -6.92 3.54 -15.23
C VAL A 441 -7.20 4.74 -14.31
N VAL A 442 -7.99 5.70 -14.77
CA VAL A 442 -8.41 6.86 -13.95
C VAL A 442 -9.19 6.40 -12.72
N ASP A 443 -10.15 5.50 -12.88
CA ASP A 443 -10.94 4.94 -11.78
C ASP A 443 -10.05 4.19 -10.78
N PHE A 444 -9.04 3.45 -11.28
CA PHE A 444 -8.07 2.73 -10.45
C PHE A 444 -7.27 3.69 -9.58
N TYR A 445 -6.67 4.73 -10.15
CA TYR A 445 -5.91 5.73 -9.39
C TYR A 445 -6.80 6.56 -8.46
N THR A 446 -8.04 6.87 -8.87
CA THR A 446 -9.01 7.60 -8.03
C THR A 446 -9.38 6.79 -6.78
N LYS A 447 -9.56 5.46 -6.90
CA LYS A 447 -9.78 4.56 -5.74
C LYS A 447 -8.58 4.47 -4.80
N LEU A 448 -7.37 4.75 -5.31
CA LEU A 448 -6.15 4.92 -4.54
C LEU A 448 -5.97 6.34 -3.99
N GLY A 449 -6.95 7.21 -4.22
CA GLY A 449 -7.03 8.60 -3.75
C GLY A 449 -6.05 9.54 -4.44
N PHE A 450 -5.74 9.30 -5.71
CA PHE A 450 -5.16 10.31 -6.58
C PHE A 450 -6.25 11.26 -7.08
N LEU A 451 -5.88 12.51 -7.32
CA LEU A 451 -6.76 13.56 -7.82
C LEU A 451 -6.15 14.17 -9.08
N GLU A 452 -6.99 14.62 -10.00
CA GLU A 452 -6.54 15.33 -11.20
C GLU A 452 -5.81 16.63 -10.83
N ILE A 453 -4.63 16.82 -11.41
CA ILE A 453 -3.87 18.06 -11.29
C ILE A 453 -4.38 19.02 -12.36
N ALA A 454 -5.17 20.00 -11.96
CA ALA A 454 -5.67 21.03 -12.86
C ALA A 454 -4.52 21.89 -13.41
N LEU A 455 -4.32 21.85 -14.72
CA LEU A 455 -3.31 22.64 -15.42
C LEU A 455 -3.98 23.50 -16.52
N PRO A 456 -4.59 24.64 -16.17
CA PRO A 456 -5.35 25.47 -17.11
C PRO A 456 -4.51 25.96 -18.30
N ASP A 457 -3.22 26.18 -18.08
CA ASP A 457 -2.27 26.67 -19.08
C ASP A 457 -1.59 25.54 -19.88
N PHE A 458 -1.97 24.27 -19.64
CA PHE A 458 -1.44 23.09 -20.32
C PHE A 458 -2.56 22.15 -20.78
N PRO A 459 -3.36 22.55 -21.79
CA PRO A 459 -4.31 21.63 -22.41
C PRO A 459 -3.53 20.64 -23.29
N SER A 460 -3.26 19.47 -22.75
CA SER A 460 -2.73 18.33 -23.51
C SER A 460 -3.92 17.45 -23.90
N GLU A 461 -4.10 17.23 -25.21
CA GLU A 461 -5.18 16.38 -25.74
C GLU A 461 -4.87 14.88 -25.60
N GLU A 462 -3.62 14.52 -25.33
CA GLU A 462 -3.15 13.12 -25.28
C GLU A 462 -3.07 12.59 -23.84
N VAL A 463 -2.51 13.37 -22.92
CA VAL A 463 -2.27 12.95 -21.52
C VAL A 463 -2.61 14.03 -20.51
N PHE A 464 -2.92 13.62 -19.30
CA PHE A 464 -3.07 14.47 -18.12
C PHE A 464 -2.44 13.80 -16.89
N PHE A 465 -2.39 14.53 -15.78
CA PHE A 465 -1.68 14.09 -14.57
C PHE A 465 -2.62 13.91 -13.39
N LEU A 466 -2.45 12.79 -12.71
CA LEU A 466 -3.08 12.50 -11.43
C LEU A 466 -2.03 12.62 -10.32
N GLY A 467 -2.32 13.38 -9.27
CA GLY A 467 -1.41 13.67 -8.16
C GLY A 467 -1.96 13.20 -6.82
N ARG A 468 -1.04 12.83 -5.93
CA ARG A 468 -1.32 12.54 -4.52
C ARG A 468 -0.20 13.11 -3.66
N THR A 469 -0.55 13.73 -2.55
CA THR A 469 0.40 14.21 -1.53
C THR A 469 0.42 13.25 -0.34
N PHE A 470 1.55 13.20 0.36
CA PHE A 470 1.73 12.41 1.58
C PHE A 470 2.85 12.98 2.44
#